data_AF-A0A7K4HJL6-F1
#
_entry.id   AF-A0A7K4HJL6-F1
#
_cell.length_a   1.000
_cell.length_b   1.000
_cell.length_c   1.000
_cell.angle_alpha   90.00
_cell.angle_beta   90.00
_cell.angle_gamma   90.00
#
_symmetry.space_group_name_H-M   'P 1'
#
loop_
_entity.id
_entity.type
_entity.pdbx_description
1 polymer ?
#
loop_
_entity_poly.entity_id
_entity_poly.type
_entity_poly.pdbx_seq_one_letter_code
_entity_poly.pdbx_strand_id
1 'polypeptide(L)'
;MEFVNIREHCSFVHQALEVREKAVQKAIELIRAGIARARLLEDVPTKTVPVTPTALVVGGGIAGLSTAIDLGDMGFKVYLVEKNTTIGGRMSQLDRTFPTDDCSI
;
A
#
# COMPACT_ATOMS: atom_id res chain seq x y z
N MET A 1 -12.17 -16.13 -8.78
CA MET A 1 -12.65 -15.91 -7.40
C MET A 1 -13.51 -14.65 -7.37
N GLU A 2 -14.59 -14.63 -6.59
CA GLU A 2 -15.43 -13.44 -6.37
C GLU A 2 -15.32 -12.97 -4.92
N PHE A 3 -15.23 -11.66 -4.70
CA PHE A 3 -15.21 -11.07 -3.36
C PHE A 3 -16.45 -10.20 -3.13
N VAL A 4 -17.11 -10.39 -2.00
CA VAL A 4 -18.28 -9.59 -1.60
C VAL A 4 -17.93 -8.82 -0.33
N ASN A 5 -17.86 -7.49 -0.45
CA ASN A 5 -17.55 -6.64 0.70
C ASN A 5 -18.81 -6.34 1.53
N ILE A 6 -19.01 -7.09 2.62
CA ILE A 6 -20.09 -6.87 3.58
C ILE A 6 -19.67 -6.01 4.79
N ARG A 7 -18.41 -5.55 4.83
CA ARG A 7 -17.89 -4.74 5.94
C ARG A 7 -17.89 -3.27 5.59
N GLU A 8 -16.91 -2.80 4.81
CA GLU A 8 -16.79 -1.39 4.41
C GLU A 8 -18.02 -0.92 3.64
N HIS A 9 -18.60 -1.77 2.79
CA HIS A 9 -19.77 -1.38 1.98
C HIS A 9 -21.12 -1.73 2.64
N CYS A 10 -21.12 -2.35 3.83
CA CYS A 10 -22.35 -2.68 4.54
C CYS A 10 -22.25 -2.42 6.05
N SER A 11 -21.65 -3.30 6.85
CA SER A 11 -21.76 -3.18 8.32
C SER A 11 -21.18 -1.87 8.89
N PHE A 12 -20.09 -1.34 8.32
CA PHE A 12 -19.44 -0.13 8.83
C PHE A 12 -20.21 1.16 8.52
N VAL A 13 -21.02 1.15 7.47
CA VAL A 13 -21.80 2.33 7.05
C VAL A 13 -23.27 2.26 7.47
N HIS A 14 -23.71 1.15 8.09
CA HIS A 14 -25.07 0.97 8.64
C HIS A 14 -25.03 0.49 10.10
N GLN A 15 -24.34 1.23 10.97
CA GLN A 15 -24.14 0.85 12.38
C GLN A 15 -25.34 1.13 13.29
N ALA A 16 -26.22 2.06 12.91
CA ALA A 16 -27.38 2.42 13.72
C ALA A 16 -28.35 1.24 13.87
N LEU A 17 -28.87 1.03 15.09
CA LEU A 17 -29.72 -0.13 15.41
C LEU A 17 -30.98 -0.21 14.55
N GLU A 18 -31.57 0.94 14.24
CA GLU A 18 -32.78 1.09 13.43
C GLU A 18 -32.62 0.71 11.95
N VAL A 19 -31.39 0.69 11.42
CA VAL A 19 -31.10 0.28 10.03
C VAL A 19 -30.51 -1.12 9.93
N ARG A 20 -30.32 -1.83 11.06
CA ARG A 20 -29.63 -3.12 11.10
C ARG A 20 -30.33 -4.19 10.25
N GLU A 21 -31.66 -4.23 10.26
CA GLU A 21 -32.42 -5.15 9.41
C GLU A 21 -32.20 -4.86 7.92
N LYS A 22 -32.20 -3.58 7.53
CA LYS A 22 -31.91 -3.15 6.16
C LYS A 22 -30.46 -3.46 5.76
N ALA A 23 -29.52 -3.36 6.69
CA ALA A 23 -28.13 -3.74 6.48
C ALA A 23 -27.97 -5.25 6.23
N VAL A 24 -28.68 -6.08 6.99
CA VAL A 24 -28.71 -7.54 6.76
C VAL A 24 -29.30 -7.84 5.39
N GLN A 25 -30.41 -7.20 5.03
CA GLN A 25 -31.00 -7.39 3.69
C GLN A 25 -30.03 -6.98 2.59
N LYS A 26 -29.35 -5.83 2.73
CA LYS A 26 -28.30 -5.40 1.80
C LYS A 26 -27.19 -6.43 1.68
N ALA A 27 -26.69 -6.96 2.80
CA ALA A 27 -25.64 -7.97 2.79
C ALA A 27 -26.06 -9.25 2.05
N ILE A 28 -27.30 -9.70 2.26
CA ILE A 28 -27.87 -10.85 1.54
C ILE A 28 -27.91 -10.58 0.03
N GLU A 29 -28.37 -9.40 -0.39
CA GLU A 29 -28.40 -9.05 -1.82
C GLU A 29 -27.01 -8.94 -2.43
N LEU A 30 -26.04 -8.37 -1.70
CA LEU A 30 -24.64 -8.32 -2.15
C LEU A 30 -24.06 -9.74 -2.32
N ILE A 31 -24.37 -10.66 -1.40
CA ILE A 31 -23.93 -12.06 -1.50
C ILE A 31 -24.60 -12.74 -2.69
N ARG A 32 -25.91 -12.54 -2.91
CA ARG A 32 -26.63 -13.09 -4.06
C ARG A 32 -26.03 -12.61 -5.37
N ALA A 33 -25.76 -11.32 -5.50
CA ALA A 33 -25.10 -10.75 -6.67
C ALA A 33 -23.69 -11.34 -6.87
N GLY A 34 -22.93 -11.51 -5.79
CA GLY A 34 -21.62 -12.17 -5.83
C GLY A 34 -21.71 -13.63 -6.30
N ILE A 35 -22.67 -14.41 -5.80
CA ILE A 35 -22.90 -15.79 -6.25
C ILE A 35 -23.30 -15.81 -7.74
N ALA A 36 -24.16 -14.90 -8.18
CA ALA A 36 -24.59 -14.80 -9.57
C ALA A 36 -23.39 -14.52 -10.50
N ARG A 37 -22.50 -13.60 -10.12
CA ARG A 37 -21.27 -13.33 -10.85
C ARG A 37 -20.29 -14.50 -10.81
N ALA A 38 -20.12 -15.13 -9.64
CA ALA A 38 -19.21 -16.26 -9.44
C ALA A 38 -19.52 -17.45 -10.38
N ARG A 39 -20.81 -17.67 -10.70
CA ARG A 39 -21.25 -18.70 -11.65
C ARG A 39 -20.83 -18.45 -13.09
N LEU A 40 -20.55 -17.21 -13.45
CA LEU A 40 -20.16 -16.79 -14.80
C LEU A 40 -18.66 -16.48 -14.90
N LEU A 41 -17.88 -16.78 -13.86
CA LEU A 41 -16.44 -16.57 -13.90
C LEU A 41 -15.79 -17.58 -14.84
N GLU A 42 -14.90 -17.06 -15.67
CA GLU A 42 -14.03 -17.85 -16.52
C GLU A 42 -12.63 -17.92 -15.89
N ASP A 43 -11.87 -18.92 -16.29
CA ASP A 43 -10.47 -19.01 -15.89
C ASP A 43 -9.65 -17.93 -16.60
N VAL A 44 -8.89 -17.16 -15.83
CA VAL A 44 -8.04 -16.09 -16.36
C VAL A 44 -6.59 -16.53 -16.18
N PRO A 45 -5.84 -16.77 -17.26
CA PRO A 45 -4.48 -17.25 -17.15
C PRO A 45 -3.60 -16.20 -16.49
N THR A 46 -2.72 -16.65 -15.60
CA THR A 46 -1.69 -15.80 -15.03
C THR A 46 -0.60 -15.55 -16.06
N LYS A 47 -0.18 -14.29 -16.21
CA LYS A 47 0.91 -13.91 -17.12
C LYS A 47 2.20 -13.81 -16.33
N THR A 48 3.20 -14.59 -16.73
CA THR A 48 4.58 -14.41 -16.27
C THR A 48 5.25 -13.32 -17.11
N VAL A 49 5.92 -12.39 -16.45
CA VAL A 49 6.69 -11.32 -17.10
C VAL A 49 8.07 -11.24 -16.47
N PRO A 50 9.12 -10.99 -17.28
CA PRO A 50 10.46 -10.82 -16.73
C PRO A 50 10.51 -9.56 -15.86
N VAL A 51 11.20 -9.66 -14.71
CA VAL A 51 11.44 -8.53 -13.81
C VAL A 51 12.91 -8.14 -13.93
N THR A 52 13.18 -6.89 -14.29
CA THR A 52 14.54 -6.35 -14.27
C THR A 52 15.00 -6.22 -12.81
N PRO A 53 16.18 -6.76 -12.41
CA PRO A 53 16.67 -6.70 -11.05
C PRO A 53 17.25 -5.31 -10.73
N THR A 54 16.40 -4.30 -10.78
CA THR A 54 16.77 -2.90 -10.60
C THR A 54 15.62 -2.15 -9.96
N ALA A 55 15.94 -1.30 -8.98
CA ALA A 55 14.97 -0.48 -8.26
C ALA A 55 15.18 1.02 -8.58
N LEU A 56 14.09 1.77 -8.47
CA LEU A 56 14.08 3.23 -8.50
C LEU A 56 13.54 3.73 -7.16
N VAL A 57 14.34 4.51 -6.46
CA VAL A 57 13.95 5.21 -5.23
C VAL A 57 13.76 6.68 -5.56
N VAL A 58 12.59 7.23 -5.22
CA VAL A 58 12.25 8.64 -5.42
C VAL A 58 12.19 9.35 -4.07
N GLY A 59 13.10 10.32 -3.88
CA GLY A 59 13.30 11.07 -2.65
C GLY A 59 14.56 10.61 -1.90
N GLY A 60 15.54 11.51 -1.79
CA GLY A 60 16.82 11.33 -1.09
C GLY A 60 16.78 11.72 0.39
N GLY A 61 15.64 11.58 1.06
CA GLY A 61 15.56 11.71 2.53
C GLY A 61 16.03 10.43 3.24
N ILE A 62 16.04 10.43 4.57
CA ILE A 62 16.51 9.28 5.38
C ILE A 62 15.84 7.94 5.00
N ALA A 63 14.53 7.94 4.73
CA ALA A 63 13.81 6.73 4.33
C ALA A 63 14.25 6.20 2.95
N GLY A 64 14.45 7.11 1.98
CA GLY A 64 14.89 6.74 0.64
C GLY A 64 16.35 6.30 0.61
N LEU A 65 17.22 6.97 1.37
CA LEU A 65 18.63 6.58 1.51
C LEU A 65 18.76 5.20 2.15
N SER A 66 18.04 4.92 3.25
CA SER A 66 18.05 3.57 3.87
C SER A 66 17.57 2.52 2.88
N THR A 67 16.46 2.77 2.19
CA THR A 67 15.92 1.83 1.18
C THR A 67 16.94 1.56 0.06
N ALA A 68 17.64 2.60 -0.41
CA ALA A 68 18.63 2.47 -1.47
C ALA A 68 19.87 1.69 -1.02
N ILE A 69 20.33 1.91 0.21
CA ILE A 69 21.46 1.18 0.81
C ILE A 69 21.08 -0.29 1.00
N ASP A 70 19.93 -0.58 1.63
CA ASP A 70 19.49 -1.95 1.89
C ASP A 70 19.36 -2.76 0.58
N LEU A 71 18.79 -2.16 -0.47
CA LEU A 71 18.69 -2.80 -1.78
C LEU A 71 20.06 -2.95 -2.47
N GLY A 72 20.96 -1.98 -2.31
CA GLY A 72 22.31 -2.04 -2.82
C GLY A 72 23.15 -3.14 -2.17
N ASP A 73 23.04 -3.29 -0.85
CA ASP A 73 23.71 -4.33 -0.05
C ASP A 73 23.20 -5.74 -0.42
N MET A 74 21.94 -5.86 -0.82
CA MET A 74 21.37 -7.09 -1.39
C MET A 74 21.83 -7.36 -2.84
N GLY A 75 22.61 -6.47 -3.44
CA GLY A 75 23.17 -6.63 -4.78
C GLY A 75 22.27 -6.14 -5.93
N PHE A 76 21.19 -5.41 -5.63
CA PHE A 76 20.36 -4.81 -6.67
C PHE A 76 20.95 -3.49 -7.18
N LYS A 77 20.81 -3.24 -8.49
CA LYS A 77 21.08 -1.91 -9.03
C LYS A 77 19.98 -0.96 -8.55
N VAL A 78 20.37 0.18 -7.97
CA VAL A 78 19.41 1.19 -7.49
C VAL A 78 19.68 2.53 -8.15
N TYR A 79 18.62 3.15 -8.69
CA TYR A 79 18.62 4.55 -9.07
C TYR A 79 17.96 5.36 -7.96
N LEU A 80 18.61 6.41 -7.46
CA LEU A 80 18.03 7.35 -6.50
C LEU A 80 17.81 8.69 -7.19
N VAL A 81 16.58 9.20 -7.17
CA VAL A 81 16.22 10.49 -7.75
C VAL A 81 15.71 11.42 -6.66
N GLU A 82 16.41 12.53 -6.45
CA GLU A 82 16.02 13.59 -5.52
C GLU A 82 15.63 14.85 -6.31
N LYS A 83 14.59 15.54 -5.84
CA LYS A 83 14.08 16.76 -6.49
C LYS A 83 15.02 17.94 -6.26
N ASN A 84 15.58 18.05 -5.05
CA ASN A 84 16.46 19.13 -4.66
C ASN A 84 17.91 18.88 -5.11
N THR A 85 18.74 19.90 -5.00
CA THR A 85 20.17 19.81 -5.31
C THR A 85 20.95 18.95 -4.31
N THR A 86 20.38 18.68 -3.13
CA THR A 86 21.01 17.90 -2.06
C THR A 86 20.08 16.82 -1.53
N ILE A 87 20.70 15.72 -1.08
CA ILE A 87 20.05 14.65 -0.31
C ILE A 87 20.06 14.99 1.19
N GLY A 88 19.35 14.20 2.01
CA GLY A 88 19.18 14.40 3.46
C GLY A 88 17.74 14.73 3.86
N GLY A 89 16.94 15.27 2.93
CA GLY A 89 15.53 15.58 3.15
C GLY A 89 15.31 16.58 4.28
N ARG A 90 14.31 16.35 5.14
CA ARG A 90 14.08 17.20 6.32
C ARG A 90 15.07 16.95 7.45
N MET A 91 15.68 15.77 7.49
CA MET A 91 16.60 15.41 8.57
C MET A 91 17.82 16.34 8.58
N SER A 92 18.35 16.68 7.40
CA SER A 92 19.47 17.63 7.24
C SER A 92 19.15 19.08 7.62
N GLN A 93 17.92 19.37 8.03
CA GLN A 93 17.51 20.70 8.50
C GLN A 93 17.31 20.74 10.02
N LEU A 94 17.35 19.58 10.69
CA LEU A 94 17.22 19.48 12.14
C LEU A 94 18.59 19.66 12.78
N ASP A 95 18.66 20.32 13.94
CA ASP A 95 19.92 20.41 14.69
C ASP A 95 20.21 19.10 15.44
N ARG A 96 19.19 18.54 16.10
CA ARG A 96 19.29 17.30 16.89
C ARG A 96 18.12 16.36 16.67
N THR A 97 18.34 15.08 16.91
CA THR A 97 17.31 14.03 16.82
C THR A 97 16.98 13.45 18.19
N PHE A 98 15.72 13.57 18.59
CA PHE A 98 15.19 12.91 19.79
C PHE A 98 15.08 11.38 19.56
N PRO A 99 15.29 10.50 20.57
CA PRO A 99 15.55 10.78 21.99
C PRO A 99 17.03 10.93 22.37
N THR A 100 17.94 10.56 21.49
CA THR A 100 19.38 10.48 21.80
C THR A 100 20.07 11.84 21.83
N ASP A 101 19.43 12.86 21.25
CA ASP A 101 19.97 14.22 21.12
C ASP A 101 21.25 14.28 20.28
N ASP A 102 21.38 13.32 19.36
CA ASP A 102 22.47 13.26 18.39
C ASP A 102 22.28 14.32 17.30
N CYS A 103 23.40 14.76 16.71
CA CYS A 103 23.37 15.61 15.53
C CYS A 103 22.74 14.84 14.36
N SER A 104 21.86 15.50 13.59
CA SER A 104 21.01 14.85 12.59
C SER A 104 21.80 14.36 11.36
N ILE A 105 22.60 15.21 10.71
CA ILE A 105 23.48 14.90 9.58
C ILE A 105 24.63 15.91 9.53
#